data_AF-A0A2E9KVF1-F1
#
_entry.id   AF-A0A2E9KVF1-F1
#
_cell.length_a   1.000
_cell.length_b   1.000
_cell.length_c   1.000
_cell.angle_alpha   90.00
_cell.angle_beta   90.00
_cell.angle_gamma   90.00
#
_symmetry.space_group_name_H-M   'P 1'
#
loop_
_entity.id
_entity.type
_entity.pdbx_description
1 polymer ?
#
loop_
_entity_poly.entity_id
_entity_poly.type
_entity_poly.pdbx_seq_one_letter_code
_entity_poly.pdbx_strand_id
1 'polypeptide(L)' 'MSTIKLELEKKKDIVLFQFLYSQNQHLGWPRSNRLNPKEITIYTTDDLIESNRRVLVQINKYVKLRRVVL' A
#
# COMPACT_ATOMS: atom_id res chain seq x y z
N MET A 1 4.13 -15.54 -5.87
CA MET A 1 4.28 -14.49 -4.85
C MET A 1 4.30 -13.18 -5.58
N SER A 2 3.38 -12.29 -5.24
CA SER A 2 3.00 -11.16 -6.06
C SER A 2 3.24 -9.88 -5.27
N THR A 3 3.47 -8.77 -5.96
CA THR A 3 3.88 -7.54 -5.30
C THR A 3 3.15 -6.35 -5.89
N ILE A 4 2.53 -5.57 -5.02
CA ILE A 4 1.92 -4.29 -5.41
C ILE A 4 2.88 -3.18 -5.01
N LYS A 5 3.35 -2.40 -5.98
CA LYS A 5 4.20 -1.24 -5.74
C LYS A 5 3.36 0.03 -5.81
N LEU A 6 3.46 0.88 -4.80
CA LEU A 6 2.75 2.15 -4.77
C LEU A 6 3.62 3.29 -4.25
N GLU A 7 3.26 4.51 -4.61
CA GLU A 7 3.95 5.73 -4.21
C GLU A 7 2.95 6.69 -3.54
N LEU A 8 3.27 7.16 -2.34
CA LEU A 8 2.51 8.20 -1.64
C LEU A 8 2.86 9.58 -2.20
N GLU A 9 1.88 10.47 -2.33
CA GLU A 9 2.14 11.86 -2.74
C GLU A 9 3.03 12.59 -1.72
N LYS A 10 2.76 12.42 -0.42
CA LYS A 10 3.49 13.06 0.68
C LYS A 10 4.10 12.01 1.61
N LYS A 11 5.36 12.22 1.99
CA LYS A 11 6.11 11.31 2.89
C LYS A 11 5.46 11.18 4.27
N LYS A 12 4.93 12.29 4.81
CA LYS A 12 4.32 12.33 6.15
C LYS A 12 3.12 11.37 6.28
N ASP A 13 2.50 11.04 5.16
CA ASP A 13 1.31 10.23 5.10
C ASP A 13 1.61 8.72 5.26
N ILE A 14 2.89 8.34 5.32
CA ILE A 14 3.35 6.95 5.49
C ILE A 14 2.81 6.29 6.75
N VAL A 15 2.77 7.01 7.88
CA VAL A 15 2.30 6.47 9.16
C VAL A 15 0.80 6.20 9.08
N LEU A 16 0.05 7.12 8.48
CA LEU A 16 -1.39 6.96 8.28
C LEU A 16 -1.68 5.81 7.30
N PHE A 17 -0.92 5.69 6.21
CA PHE A 17 -1.03 4.54 5.31
C PHE A 17 -0.84 3.23 6.06
N GLN A 18 0.25 3.10 6.82
CA GLN A 18 0.57 1.88 7.57
C GLN A 18 -0.52 1.54 8.59
N PHE A 19 -1.08 2.55 9.26
CA PHE A 19 -2.19 2.38 10.17
C PHE A 19 -3.48 1.91 9.47
N LEU A 20 -3.86 2.53 8.35
CA LEU A 20 -5.07 2.14 7.62
C LEU A 20 -4.93 0.75 7.00
N TYR A 21 -3.75 0.44 6.47
CA TYR A 21 -3.47 -0.87 5.90
C TYR A 21 -3.39 -1.96 6.99
N SER A 22 -2.96 -1.64 8.22
CA SER A 22 -2.87 -2.64 9.29
C SER A 22 -4.21 -3.27 9.67
N GLN A 23 -5.33 -2.60 9.37
CA GLN A 23 -6.68 -3.15 9.52
C GLN A 23 -6.97 -4.31 8.54
N ASN A 24 -6.11 -4.50 7.54
CA ASN A 24 -6.25 -5.47 6.45
C ASN A 24 -4.99 -6.36 6.32
N GLN A 25 -4.27 -6.63 7.42
CA GLN A 25 -3.01 -7.39 7.41
C GLN A 25 -3.08 -8.77 6.74
N HIS A 26 -4.24 -9.41 6.74
CA HIS A 26 -4.47 -10.69 6.05
C HIS A 26 -4.31 -10.59 4.53
N LEU A 27 -4.33 -9.38 3.95
CA LEU A 27 -4.18 -9.15 2.51
C LEU A 27 -2.73 -9.04 2.06
N GLY A 28 -1.76 -8.90 2.97
CA GLY A 28 -0.36 -8.84 2.62
C GLY A 28 0.46 -7.99 3.58
N TRP A 29 1.75 -7.84 3.26
CA TRP A 29 2.71 -7.18 4.13
C TRP A 29 3.29 -5.91 3.48
N PRO A 30 2.90 -4.71 3.93
CA PRO A 30 3.39 -3.46 3.36
C PRO A 30 4.79 -3.14 3.89
N ARG A 31 5.71 -2.79 2.98
CA ARG A 31 7.08 -2.38 3.30
C ARG A 31 7.43 -1.08 2.61
N SER A 32 7.79 -0.08 3.40
CA SER A 32 8.34 1.16 2.88
C SER A 32 9.79 0.98 2.44
N ASN A 33 10.15 1.60 1.33
CA ASN A 33 11.54 1.67 0.89
C ASN A 33 12.36 2.54 1.86
N ARG A 34 13.50 2.02 2.33
CA ARG A 34 14.38 2.70 3.29
C ARG A 34 14.96 4.01 2.73
N LEU A 35 15.28 4.03 1.43
CA LEU A 35 15.87 5.20 0.76
C LEU A 35 14.80 6.19 0.31
N ASN A 36 13.62 5.69 -0.09
CA ASN A 36 12.48 6.52 -0.46
C ASN A 36 11.21 6.10 0.30
N PRO A 37 10.96 6.65 1.50
CA PRO A 37 9.82 6.22 2.32
C PRO A 37 8.44 6.46 1.70
N LYS A 38 8.35 7.22 0.60
CA LYS A 38 7.10 7.37 -0.16
C LYS A 38 6.73 6.12 -0.94
N GLU A 39 7.72 5.31 -1.31
CA GLU A 39 7.51 4.05 -2.03
C GLU A 39 7.20 2.94 -1.05
N ILE A 40 6.13 2.22 -1.32
CA ILE A 40 5.66 1.09 -0.53
C ILE A 40 5.49 -0.10 -1.47
N THR A 41 6.02 -1.24 -1.05
CA THR A 41 5.80 -2.54 -1.70
C THR A 41 4.96 -3.39 -0.76
N ILE A 42 3.80 -3.83 -1.23
CA ILE A 42 2.97 -4.80 -0.52
C ILE A 42 3.28 -6.17 -1.10
N TYR A 43 3.78 -7.06 -0.25
CA TYR A 43 3.99 -8.46 -0.59
C TYR A 43 2.71 -9.24 -0.33
N THR A 44 2.19 -9.90 -1.36
CA THR A 44 0.90 -10.61 -1.33
C THR A 44 0.92 -11.84 -2.25
N THR A 45 -0.23 -12.47 -2.44
CA THR A 45 -0.46 -13.62 -3.34
C THR A 45 -1.47 -13.23 -4.42
N ASP A 46 -1.47 -13.94 -5.55
CA ASP A 46 -2.27 -13.58 -6.73
C ASP A 46 -3.77 -13.53 -6.44
N ASP A 47 -4.26 -14.42 -5.58
CA ASP A 47 -5.66 -14.49 -5.14
C ASP A 47 -6.10 -13.27 -4.32
N LEU A 48 -5.16 -12.56 -3.69
CA LEU A 48 -5.44 -11.41 -2.83
C LEU A 48 -5.29 -10.06 -3.55
N ILE A 49 -4.86 -10.03 -4.81
CA ILE A 49 -4.61 -8.77 -5.56
C ILE A 49 -5.88 -7.93 -5.67
N GLU A 50 -7.02 -8.53 -6.00
CA GLU A 50 -8.27 -7.79 -6.18
C GLU A 50 -8.81 -7.24 -4.85
N SER A 51 -8.68 -8.00 -3.77
CA SER A 51 -9.01 -7.53 -2.41
C SER A 51 -8.11 -6.37 -1.99
N ASN A 52 -6.80 -6.47 -2.25
CA ASN A 52 -5.86 -5.38 -2.04
C ASN A 52 -6.26 -4.12 -2.80
N ARG A 53 -6.63 -4.26 -4.08
CA ARG A 53 -7.04 -3.13 -4.92
C ARG A 53 -8.20 -2.36 -4.31
N ARG A 54 -9.21 -3.06 -3.77
CA ARG A 54 -10.37 -2.43 -3.11
C ARG A 54 -9.96 -1.66 -1.87
N VAL A 55 -9.10 -2.24 -1.03
CA VAL A 55 -8.56 -1.57 0.16
C VAL A 55 -7.74 -0.34 -0.23
N LEU A 56 -6.86 -0.45 -1.23
CA LEU A 56 -6.05 0.67 -1.70
C LEU A 56 -6.90 1.82 -2.26
N VAL A 57 -8.01 1.53 -2.94
CA VAL A 57 -8.98 2.56 -3.38
C VAL A 57 -9.60 3.29 -2.18
N GLN A 58 -9.91 2.58 -1.09
CA GLN A 58 -10.42 3.21 0.13
C GLN A 58 -9.35 4.05 0.83
N ILE A 59 -8.13 3.53 0.96
CA ILE A 59 -6.99 4.24 1.56
C ILE A 59 -6.66 5.50 0.75
N ASN A 60 -6.76 5.45 -0.58
CA ASN A 60 -6.49 6.60 -1.47
C ASN A 60 -7.36 7.84 -1.16
N LYS A 61 -8.54 7.66 -0.55
CA LYS A 61 -9.40 8.77 -0.12
C LYS A 61 -8.79 9.58 1.02
N TYR A 62 -7.97 8.95 1.86
CA TYR A 62 -7.31 9.56 3.02
C TYR A 62 -5.85 9.90 2.74
N VAL A 63 -5.21 9.06 1.93
CA VAL A 63 -3.77 9.06 1.70
C VAL A 63 -3.56 9.07 0.20
N LYS A 64 -3.40 10.25 -0.40
CA LYS A 64 -3.31 10.38 -1.87
C LYS A 64 -2.15 9.53 -2.41
N LEU A 65 -2.50 8.52 -3.20
CA LEU A 65 -1.58 7.61 -3.87
C LEU A 65 -1.26 8.17 -5.26
N ARG A 66 0.01 8.44 -5.53
CA ARG A 66 0.49 8.97 -6.81
C ARG A 66 0.51 7.90 -7.89
N ARG A 67 0.94 6.68 -7.54
CA ARG A 67 1.10 5.57 -8.47
C ARG A 67 0.78 4.25 -7.77
N VAL A 68 0.15 3.34 -8.48
CA VAL A 68 -0.04 1.94 -8.07
C VAL A 68 0.28 1.05 -9.27
N VAL A 69 1.19 0.10 -9.09
CA VAL A 69 1.60 -0.91 -10.06
C VAL A 69 1.31 -2.26 -9.42
N LEU A 70 0.40 -3.02 -10.01
CA LEU A 70 -0.01 -4.35 -9.56
C LEU A 70 0.93 -5.42 -10.11
#